data_AF-A0A453NJQ8-F1
#
_entry.id   AF-A0A453NJQ8-F1
#
_cell.length_a   1.000
_cell.length_b   1.000
_cell.length_c   1.000
_cell.angle_alpha   90.00
_cell.angle_beta   90.00
_cell.angle_gamma   90.00
#
_symmetry.space_group_name_H-M   'P 1'
#
loop_
_entity.id
_entity.type
_entity.pdbx_description
1 polymer ?
#
loop_
_entity_poly.entity_id
_entity_poly.type
_entity_poly.pdbx_seq_one_letter_code
_entity_poly.pdbx_strand_id
1 'polypeptide(L)' 'MGMRVPGWVGGLVEESFFVGCEAHESRRKNEKNIFCLACCTSICPHCGPAHRHHP' A
#
# COMPACT_ATOMS: atom_id res chain seq x y z
N MET A 1 9.16 10.91 -27.64
CA MET A 1 9.64 10.35 -26.36
C MET A 1 8.41 9.97 -25.56
N GLY A 2 7.98 8.70 -25.60
CA GLY A 2 6.77 8.27 -24.88
C GLY A 2 7.01 8.31 -23.37
N MET A 3 6.05 8.84 -22.61
CA MET A 3 6.09 8.83 -21.16
C MET A 3 6.11 7.37 -20.68
N ARG A 4 7.22 6.92 -20.08
CA ARG A 4 7.25 5.61 -19.43
C ARG A 4 6.40 5.72 -18.17
N VAL A 5 5.28 5.01 -18.15
CA VAL A 5 4.45 4.88 -16.96
C VAL A 5 5.30 4.21 -15.88
N PRO A 6 5.45 4.82 -14.70
CA PRO A 6 6.19 4.19 -13.60
C PRO A 6 5.55 2.86 -13.21
N GLY A 7 6.37 1.84 -12.90
CA GLY A 7 5.87 0.51 -12.56
C GLY A 7 4.89 0.48 -11.37
N TRP A 8 5.00 1.44 -10.44
CA TRP A 8 4.08 1.57 -9.31
C TRP A 8 2.64 1.89 -9.72
N VAL A 9 2.41 2.48 -10.89
CA VAL A 9 1.05 2.81 -11.38
C VAL A 9 0.25 1.54 -11.62
N GLY A 10 0.87 0.50 -12.17
CA GLY A 10 0.21 -0.80 -12.36
C GLY A 10 -0.18 -1.42 -11.01
N GLY A 11 0.75 -1.45 -10.06
CA GLY A 11 0.48 -1.96 -8.72
C GLY A 11 -0.61 -1.16 -7.99
N LEU A 12 -0.69 0.15 -8.22
CA LEU A 12 -1.73 1.00 -7.63
C LEU A 12 -3.12 0.68 -8.18
N VAL A 13 -3.23 0.41 -9.47
CA VAL A 13 -4.52 0.10 -10.14
C VAL A 13 -5.04 -1.29 -9.78
N GLU A 14 -4.14 -2.26 -9.63
CA GLU A 14 -4.49 -3.66 -9.31
C GLU A 14 -4.74 -3.89 -7.81
N GLU A 15 -4.33 -2.95 -6.94
CA GLU A 15 -4.45 -3.12 -5.50
C GLU A 15 -5.88 -2.96 -4.97
N SER A 16 -6.17 -3.68 -3.88
CA SER A 16 -7.44 -3.62 -3.18
C SER A 16 -7.34 -2.68 -1.98
N PHE A 17 -7.86 -1.47 -2.14
CA PHE A 17 -7.94 -0.48 -1.06
C PHE A 17 -9.20 -0.64 -0.22
N PHE A 18 -9.16 -0.05 0.98
CA PHE A 18 -10.27 0.02 1.93
C PHE A 18 -10.72 -1.35 2.47
N VAL A 19 -9.88 -2.37 2.31
CA VAL A 19 -10.06 -3.70 2.92
C VAL A 19 -9.30 -3.79 4.25
N GLY A 20 -9.68 -4.75 5.09
CA GLY A 20 -8.98 -5.03 6.35
C GLY A 20 -7.57 -5.55 6.10
N CYS A 21 -6.61 -5.11 6.91
CA CYS A 21 -5.27 -5.68 6.93
C CYS A 21 -5.26 -6.99 7.71
N GLU A 22 -4.95 -8.09 7.03
CA GLU A 22 -4.84 -9.44 7.61
C GLU A 22 -3.82 -9.53 8.75
N ALA A 23 -2.68 -8.83 8.63
CA ALA A 23 -1.68 -8.80 9.69
C ALA A 23 -2.12 -8.04 10.94
N HIS A 24 -3.16 -7.19 10.83
CA HIS A 24 -3.63 -6.31 11.89
C HIS A 24 -5.15 -6.41 12.10
N GLU A 25 -5.76 -7.57 11.87
CA GLU A 25 -7.23 -7.77 11.93
C GLU A 25 -7.85 -7.35 13.26
N SER A 26 -7.16 -7.61 14.37
CA SER A 26 -7.64 -7.30 15.72
C SER A 26 -7.46 -5.82 16.12
N ARG A 27 -6.78 -5.02 15.30
CA ARG A 27 -6.51 -3.60 15.60
C ARG A 27 -7.61 -2.72 15.02
N ARG A 28 -8.05 -1.74 15.80
CA ARG A 28 -8.85 -0.63 15.26
C ARG A 28 -8.02 0.14 14.23
N LYS A 29 -8.68 0.70 13.20
CA LYS A 29 -8.03 1.43 12.08
C LYS A 29 -7.03 0.54 11.31
N ASN A 30 -7.43 -0.69 11.01
CA ASN A 30 -6.64 -1.64 10.21
C ASN A 30 -6.97 -1.60 8.72
N GLU A 31 -7.73 -0.62 8.27
CA GLU A 31 -8.06 -0.44 6.86
C GLU A 31 -6.79 -0.14 6.04
N LYS A 32 -6.62 -0.85 4.91
CA LYS A 32 -5.55 -0.61 3.95
C LYS A 32 -5.88 0.61 3.09
N ASN A 33 -5.33 1.77 3.45
CA ASN A 33 -5.58 3.05 2.75
C ASN A 33 -4.29 3.81 2.40
N ILE A 34 -3.13 3.19 2.59
CA ILE A 34 -1.82 3.73 2.20
C ILE A 34 -1.24 2.82 1.12
N PHE A 35 -0.69 3.36 0.04
CA PHE A 35 0.04 2.57 -0.95
C PHE A 35 1.54 2.72 -0.74
N CYS A 36 2.26 1.62 -0.61
CA CYS A 36 3.72 1.65 -0.54
C CYS A 36 4.31 1.52 -1.95
N LEU A 37 5.05 2.53 -2.41
CA LEU A 37 5.59 2.54 -3.78
C LEU A 37 6.69 1.49 -3.97
N ALA A 38 7.49 1.21 -2.93
CA ALA A 38 8.52 0.18 -2.99
C ALA A 38 7.96 -1.25 -3.01
N CYS A 39 6.90 -1.51 -2.25
CA CYS A 39 6.29 -2.85 -2.17
C CYS A 39 5.18 -3.06 -3.19
N CYS A 40 4.72 -2.00 -3.85
CA CYS A 40 3.58 -2.01 -4.78
C CYS A 40 2.34 -2.68 -4.18
N THR A 41 2.03 -2.39 -2.92
CA THR A 41 0.88 -2.99 -2.20
C THR A 41 0.21 -1.97 -1.29
N SER A 42 -1.06 -2.21 -0.98
CA SER A 42 -1.81 -1.43 0.01
C SER A 42 -1.51 -1.90 1.43
N ILE A 43 -1.37 -0.94 2.34
CA ILE A 43 -1.03 -1.17 3.74
C ILE A 43 -1.93 -0.33 4.64
N CYS A 44 -2.09 -0.77 5.89
CA CYS A 44 -2.79 0.02 6.91
C CYS A 44 -1.80 0.90 7.70
N PRO A 45 -2.28 1.87 8.50
CA PRO A 45 -1.42 2.73 9.32
C PRO A 45 -0.47 1.98 10.26
N HIS A 46 -0.85 0.77 10.72
CA HIS A 46 -0.01 -0.07 11.59
C HIS A 46 1.14 -0.74 10.86
N CYS A 47 1.06 -0.91 9.54
CA CYS A 47 2.19 -1.36 8.72
C CYS A 47 3.20 -0.22 8.48
N GLY A 48 2.77 1.04 8.58
CA GLY A 48 3.59 2.23 8.33
C GLY A 48 4.98 2.21 8.98
N PRO A 49 5.13 1.86 10.28
CA PRO A 49 6.44 1.74 10.93
C PRO A 49 7.42 0.78 10.24
N ALA A 50 6.93 -0.34 9.67
CA ALA A 50 7.75 -1.28 8.92
C ALA A 50 8.13 -0.75 7.52
N HIS A 51 7.29 0.14 6.96
CA HIS A 51 7.48 0.76 5.65
C HIS A 51 8.08 2.17 5.72
N ARG A 52 8.53 2.64 6.90
CA ARG A 52 8.97 4.04 7.12
C ARG A 52 10.16 4.49 6.27
N HIS A 53 10.91 3.54 5.71
CA HIS A 53 12.07 3.80 4.85
C HIS A 53 11.75 3.63 3.36
N HIS A 54 10.52 3.26 3.04
CA HIS A 54 10.05 3.17 1.66
C HIS A 54 9.49 4.52 1.21
N PRO A 55 9.74 4.90 -0.06
CA PRO A 55 9.00 5.99 -0.69
C PRO A 55 7.50 5.68 -0.80
#